data_AF-F4B4N5-F1
#
_entry.id   AF-F4B4N5-F1
#
_cell.length_a   1.000
_cell.length_b   1.000
_cell.length_c   1.000
_cell.angle_alpha   90.00
_cell.angle_beta   90.00
_cell.angle_gamma   90.00
#
_symmetry.space_group_name_H-M   'P 1'
#
loop_
_entity.id
_entity.type
_entity.pdbx_description
1 polymer ?
#
loop_
_entity_poly.entity_id
_entity_poly.type
_entity_poly.pdbx_seq_one_letter_code
_entity_poly.pdbx_strand_id
1 'polypeptide(L)'
;MSITPPCEISVKEILPAVRSIIATKLVKEKGLPLYEAAKKMGITPAAVANYMNKKRGNSVRELIEHDKKMMEMITDFVEKVYIGTNEDLSNYYCMLCSEGKKVLKRSGIDVPLCAYESSLMLKQ
;
A
#
# COMPACT_ATOMS: atom_id res chain seq x y z
N MET A 1 -2.31 26.74 9.42
CA MET A 1 -2.94 25.43 9.68
C MET A 1 -3.44 24.91 8.34
N SER A 2 -2.83 23.87 7.79
CA SER A 2 -3.26 23.33 6.49
C SER A 2 -4.53 22.50 6.70
N ILE A 3 -5.52 22.65 5.81
CA ILE A 3 -6.73 21.83 5.77
C ILE A 3 -6.50 20.46 5.13
N THR A 4 -5.28 20.16 4.69
CA THR A 4 -4.92 18.91 4.01
C THR A 4 -5.16 17.71 4.94
N PRO A 5 -6.11 16.82 4.62
CA PRO A 5 -6.33 15.61 5.39
C PRO A 5 -5.11 14.68 5.28
N PRO A 6 -4.77 13.91 6.33
CA PRO A 6 -3.66 12.96 6.26
C PRO A 6 -3.87 11.86 5.21
N CYS A 7 -5.13 11.55 4.89
CA CYS A 7 -5.48 10.64 3.80
C CYS A 7 -5.09 11.21 2.43
N GLU A 8 -5.10 12.54 2.25
CA GLU A 8 -4.69 13.16 0.99
C GLU A 8 -3.18 12.98 0.74
N ILE A 9 -2.36 13.10 1.79
CA ILE A 9 -0.93 12.76 1.72
C ILE A 9 -0.77 11.28 1.40
N SER A 10 -1.54 10.43 2.09
CA SER A 10 -1.45 8.98 1.92
C SER A 10 -1.79 8.52 0.50
N VAL A 11 -2.84 9.08 -0.14
CA VAL A 11 -3.22 8.72 -1.52
C VAL A 11 -2.24 9.25 -2.57
N LYS A 12 -1.48 10.31 -2.26
CA LYS A 12 -0.46 10.89 -3.15
C LYS A 12 0.87 10.15 -3.06
N GLU A 13 1.23 9.70 -1.87
CA GLU A 13 2.58 9.18 -1.59
C GLU A 13 2.58 7.67 -1.29
N ILE A 14 1.86 7.26 -0.24
CA ILE A 14 1.96 5.90 0.33
C ILE A 14 1.22 4.88 -0.53
N LEU A 15 -0.06 5.12 -0.83
CA LEU A 15 -0.89 4.14 -1.53
C LEU A 15 -0.40 3.85 -2.96
N PRO A 16 0.10 4.82 -3.75
CA PRO A 16 0.70 4.53 -5.04
C PRO A 16 1.93 3.62 -4.94
N ALA A 17 2.80 3.85 -3.96
CA ALA A 17 3.97 3.00 -3.71
C ALA A 17 3.56 1.57 -3.32
N VAL A 18 2.62 1.42 -2.38
CA VAL A 18 2.07 0.12 -1.97
C VAL A 18 1.44 -0.62 -3.15
N ARG A 19 0.61 0.04 -3.97
CA ARG A 19 0.01 -0.58 -5.17
C ARG A 19 1.05 -1.01 -6.19
N SER A 20 2.11 -0.21 -6.37
CA SER A 20 3.22 -0.53 -7.25
C SER A 20 3.93 -1.83 -6.83
N ILE A 21 4.18 -1.99 -5.52
CA ILE A 21 4.80 -3.19 -4.97
C ILE A 21 3.86 -4.40 -5.11
N ILE A 22 2.58 -4.25 -4.72
CA ILE A 22 1.57 -5.33 -4.84
C ILE A 22 1.44 -5.82 -6.28
N ALA A 23 1.26 -4.90 -7.24
CA ALA A 23 1.17 -5.23 -8.66
C ALA A 23 2.43 -5.95 -9.15
N THR A 24 3.60 -5.48 -8.75
CA THR A 24 4.88 -6.09 -9.10
C THR A 24 4.99 -7.50 -8.55
N LYS A 25 4.63 -7.74 -7.28
CA LYS A 25 4.67 -9.07 -6.65
C LYS A 25 3.68 -10.04 -7.30
N LEU A 26 2.44 -9.62 -7.54
CA LEU A 26 1.43 -10.47 -8.19
C LEU A 26 1.86 -10.92 -9.60
N VAL A 27 2.50 -10.04 -10.37
CA VAL A 27 2.89 -10.37 -11.75
C VAL A 27 4.25 -11.08 -11.79
N LYS A 28 5.27 -10.54 -11.12
CA LYS A 28 6.65 -11.05 -11.23
C LYS A 28 6.96 -12.20 -10.29
N GLU A 29 6.42 -12.19 -9.06
CA GLU A 29 6.72 -13.23 -8.06
C GLU A 29 5.67 -14.35 -8.08
N LYS A 30 4.38 -14.00 -8.23
CA LYS A 30 3.29 -14.98 -8.32
C LYS A 30 2.99 -15.44 -9.76
N GLY A 31 3.62 -14.84 -10.77
CA GLY A 31 3.50 -15.25 -12.17
C GLY A 31 2.12 -15.00 -12.80
N LEU A 32 1.30 -14.12 -12.22
CA LEU A 32 -0.03 -13.85 -12.77
C LEU A 32 0.06 -13.04 -14.07
N PRO A 33 -0.73 -13.37 -15.10
CA PRO A 33 -0.97 -12.48 -16.22
C PRO A 33 -1.54 -11.14 -15.74
N LEU A 34 -1.25 -10.04 -16.46
CA LEU A 34 -1.73 -8.69 -16.13
C LEU A 34 -3.25 -8.64 -15.90
N TYR A 35 -4.01 -9.38 -16.72
CA TYR A 35 -5.46 -9.45 -16.61
C TYR A 35 -5.94 -10.09 -15.30
N GLU A 36 -5.33 -11.20 -14.88
CA GLU A 36 -5.69 -11.88 -13.63
C GLU A 36 -5.27 -11.07 -12.40
N ALA A 37 -4.08 -10.46 -12.44
CA ALA A 37 -3.65 -9.53 -11.39
C ALA A 37 -4.63 -8.35 -11.26
N ALA A 38 -5.08 -7.78 -12.39
CA ALA A 38 -6.03 -6.68 -12.41
C ALA A 38 -7.39 -7.09 -11.83
N LYS A 39 -7.88 -8.28 -12.18
CA LYS A 39 -9.13 -8.84 -11.64
C LYS A 39 -9.06 -9.01 -10.12
N LYS A 40 -7.96 -9.56 -9.59
CA LYS A 40 -7.76 -9.72 -8.14
C LYS A 40 -7.61 -8.39 -7.40
N MET A 41 -7.00 -7.39 -8.03
CA MET A 41 -6.85 -6.05 -7.47
C MET A 41 -8.09 -5.15 -7.64
N GLY A 42 -9.10 -5.59 -8.41
CA GLY A 42 -10.28 -4.77 -8.70
C GLY A 42 -10.00 -3.51 -9.54
N ILE A 43 -9.00 -3.56 -10.43
CA ILE A 43 -8.59 -2.43 -11.28
C ILE A 43 -8.45 -2.87 -12.74
N THR A 44 -8.06 -1.94 -13.64
CA THR A 44 -7.84 -2.27 -15.05
C THR A 44 -6.44 -2.86 -15.30
N PRO A 45 -6.25 -3.71 -16.33
CA PRO A 45 -4.92 -4.20 -16.73
C PRO A 45 -3.94 -3.06 -17.05
N ALA A 46 -4.44 -1.97 -17.63
CA ALA A 46 -3.66 -0.76 -17.88
C ALA A 46 -3.19 -0.10 -16.57
N ALA A 47 -3.99 -0.13 -15.51
CA ALA A 47 -3.57 0.36 -14.19
C ALA A 47 -2.47 -0.52 -13.59
N VAL A 48 -2.56 -1.85 -13.69
CA VAL A 48 -1.50 -2.77 -13.24
C VAL A 48 -0.20 -2.52 -14.00
N ALA A 49 -0.25 -2.44 -15.33
CA ALA A 49 0.92 -2.12 -16.15
C ALA A 49 1.52 -0.76 -15.77
N ASN A 50 0.66 0.24 -15.55
CA ASN A 50 1.10 1.56 -15.06
C ASN A 50 1.76 1.47 -13.68
N TYR A 51 1.24 0.69 -12.73
CA TYR A 51 1.83 0.51 -11.41
C TYR A 51 3.20 -0.18 -11.46
N MET A 52 3.38 -1.13 -12.37
CA MET A 52 4.67 -1.79 -12.58
C MET A 52 5.70 -0.88 -13.27
N ASN A 53 5.26 -0.03 -14.20
CA ASN A 53 6.14 0.79 -15.04
C ASN A 53 6.42 2.19 -14.48
N LYS A 54 5.51 2.77 -13.69
CA LYS A 54 5.67 4.14 -13.18
C LYS A 54 6.58 4.18 -11.97
N LYS A 55 7.71 4.88 -12.15
CA LYS A 55 8.68 5.31 -11.13
C LYS A 55 8.31 6.64 -10.44
N ARG A 56 7.06 7.10 -10.51
CA ARG A 56 6.67 8.38 -9.86
C ARG A 56 6.65 8.18 -8.35
N GLY A 57 7.45 8.97 -7.62
CA GLY A 57 7.60 8.83 -6.17
C GLY A 57 8.51 7.68 -5.75
N ASN A 58 9.55 7.37 -6.54
CA ASN A 58 10.53 6.33 -6.21
C ASN A 58 11.06 6.42 -4.77
N SER A 59 11.19 7.63 -4.20
CA SER A 59 11.64 7.82 -2.83
C SER A 59 10.74 7.10 -1.81
N VAL A 60 9.42 7.26 -1.87
CA VAL A 60 8.51 6.61 -0.91
C VAL A 60 8.47 5.10 -1.13
N ARG A 61 8.49 4.65 -2.39
CA ARG A 61 8.58 3.22 -2.70
C ARG A 61 9.86 2.61 -2.14
N GLU A 62 11.00 3.26 -2.34
CA GLU A 62 12.30 2.82 -1.84
C GLU A 62 12.32 2.76 -0.32
N LEU A 63 11.78 3.79 0.37
CA LEU A 63 11.65 3.78 1.82
C LEU A 63 10.80 2.59 2.31
N ILE A 64 9.69 2.29 1.62
CA ILE A 64 8.84 1.14 1.94
C ILE A 64 9.57 -0.19 1.69
N GLU A 65 10.27 -0.32 0.56
CA GLU A 65 11.01 -1.55 0.20
C GLU A 65 12.17 -1.84 1.17
N HIS A 66 12.76 -0.80 1.81
CA HIS A 66 13.80 -0.96 2.83
C HIS A 66 13.25 -1.22 4.24
N ASP A 67 11.96 -0.98 4.51
CA ASP A 67 11.36 -1.29 5.80
C ASP A 67 10.89 -2.76 5.85
N LYS A 68 11.61 -3.57 6.62
CA LYS A 68 11.37 -5.02 6.74
C LYS A 68 9.93 -5.34 7.17
N LYS A 69 9.42 -4.63 8.18
CA LYS A 69 8.09 -4.90 8.75
C LYS A 69 6.99 -4.56 7.73
N MET A 70 7.14 -3.43 7.05
CA MET A 70 6.21 -3.04 5.99
C MET A 70 6.20 -4.07 4.85
N MET A 71 7.37 -4.55 4.43
CA MET A 71 7.46 -5.57 3.37
C MET A 71 6.90 -6.93 3.78
N GLU A 72 7.02 -7.34 5.04
CA GLU A 72 6.36 -8.52 5.58
C GLU A 72 4.83 -8.39 5.49
N MET A 73 4.28 -7.25 5.92
CA MET A 73 2.84 -6.97 5.83
C MET A 73 2.34 -6.93 4.38
N ILE A 74 3.09 -6.30 3.46
CA ILE A 74 2.74 -6.28 2.03
C ILE A 74 2.74 -7.71 1.46
N THR A 75 3.72 -8.53 1.84
CA THR A 75 3.83 -9.91 1.34
C THR A 75 2.64 -10.77 1.79
N ASP A 76 2.25 -10.64 3.06
CA ASP A 76 1.07 -11.31 3.59
C ASP A 76 -0.24 -10.80 2.93
N PHE A 77 -0.35 -9.49 2.68
CA PHE A 77 -1.48 -8.94 1.92
C PHE A 77 -1.53 -9.49 0.49
N VAL A 78 -0.38 -9.58 -0.20
CA VAL A 78 -0.29 -10.16 -1.55
C VAL A 78 -0.72 -11.62 -1.55
N GLU A 79 -0.35 -12.40 -0.54
CA GLU A 79 -0.79 -13.80 -0.42
C GLU A 79 -2.32 -13.90 -0.31
N LYS A 80 -2.93 -13.09 0.56
CA LYS A 80 -4.39 -13.06 0.72
C LYS A 80 -5.12 -12.66 -0.57
N VAL A 81 -4.60 -11.67 -1.30
CA VAL A 81 -5.12 -11.27 -2.62
C VAL A 81 -4.94 -12.40 -3.65
N TYR A 82 -3.80 -13.09 -3.62
CA TYR A 82 -3.48 -14.19 -4.54
C TYR A 82 -4.41 -15.38 -4.32
N ILE A 83 -4.62 -15.81 -3.07
CA ILE A 83 -5.53 -16.92 -2.71
C ILE A 83 -6.99 -16.54 -2.99
N GLY A 84 -7.37 -15.27 -2.72
CA GLY A 84 -8.76 -14.81 -2.84
C GLY A 84 -9.57 -15.16 -1.60
N THR A 85 -9.19 -14.62 -0.44
CA THR A 85 -9.88 -14.85 0.83
C THR A 85 -11.15 -13.98 0.98
N ASN A 86 -12.07 -14.39 1.87
CA ASN A 86 -13.23 -13.57 2.28
C ASN A 86 -12.87 -12.55 3.38
N GLU A 87 -11.58 -12.34 3.66
CA GLU A 87 -11.14 -11.39 4.67
C GLU A 87 -11.38 -9.95 4.23
N ASP A 88 -11.50 -9.05 5.20
CA ASP A 88 -11.65 -7.62 4.93
C ASP A 88 -10.31 -7.01 4.48
N LEU A 89 -10.02 -7.18 3.19
CA LEU A 89 -8.86 -6.59 2.53
C LEU A 89 -8.86 -5.06 2.62
N SER A 90 -10.02 -4.42 2.78
CA SER A 90 -10.10 -2.95 2.89
C SER A 90 -9.49 -2.49 4.20
N ASN A 91 -9.82 -3.15 5.31
CA ASN A 91 -9.23 -2.87 6.62
C ASN A 91 -7.73 -3.20 6.67
N TYR A 92 -7.30 -4.28 6.02
CA TYR A 92 -5.86 -4.56 5.90
C TYR A 92 -5.16 -3.47 5.06
N TYR A 93 -5.79 -3.00 4.00
CA TYR A 93 -5.22 -1.90 3.23
C TYR A 93 -5.03 -0.61 4.06
N CYS A 94 -5.94 -0.33 5.01
CA CYS A 94 -5.76 0.74 6.00
C CYS A 94 -4.60 0.47 6.98
N MET A 95 -4.39 -0.77 7.41
CA MET A 95 -3.23 -1.17 8.23
C MET A 95 -1.91 -0.90 7.50
N LEU A 96 -1.82 -1.28 6.22
CA LEU A 96 -0.65 -1.00 5.38
C LEU A 96 -0.40 0.51 5.28
N CYS A 97 -1.45 1.31 5.10
CA CYS A 97 -1.34 2.76 5.05
C CYS A 97 -0.78 3.35 6.36
N SER A 98 -1.29 2.92 7.51
CA SER A 98 -0.79 3.37 8.82
C SER A 98 0.67 2.96 9.06
N GLU A 99 1.05 1.73 8.70
CA GLU A 99 2.46 1.33 8.81
C GLU A 99 3.34 2.14 7.85
N GLY A 100 2.89 2.39 6.63
CA GLY A 100 3.57 3.28 5.67
C GLY A 100 3.82 4.68 6.23
N LYS A 101 2.88 5.27 6.97
CA LYS A 101 3.10 6.56 7.65
C LYS A 101 4.22 6.48 8.70
N LYS A 102 4.33 5.37 9.42
CA LYS A 102 5.43 5.16 10.39
C LYS A 102 6.77 5.04 9.66
N VAL A 103 6.83 4.38 8.51
CA VAL A 103 8.03 4.33 7.65
C VAL A 103 8.47 5.74 7.24
N LEU A 104 7.53 6.55 6.76
CA LEU A 104 7.79 7.95 6.39
C LEU A 104 8.28 8.76 7.59
N LYS A 105 7.67 8.59 8.76
CA LYS A 105 8.05 9.28 9.99
C LYS A 105 9.49 8.97 10.42
N ARG A 106 9.92 7.70 10.33
CA ARG A 106 11.32 7.30 10.58
C ARG A 106 12.31 7.96 9.61
N SER A 107 11.82 8.34 8.43
CA SER A 107 12.59 8.99 7.37
C SER A 107 12.51 10.52 7.40
N GLY A 108 11.93 11.10 8.46
CA GLY A 108 11.81 12.54 8.67
C GLY A 108 10.56 13.19 8.04
N ILE A 109 9.63 12.41 7.49
CA ILE A 109 8.38 12.90 6.90
C ILE A 109 7.22 12.60 7.85
N ASP A 110 6.74 13.61 8.57
CA ASP A 110 5.63 13.43 9.51
C ASP A 110 4.28 13.57 8.80
N VAL A 111 3.41 12.59 9.01
CA VAL A 111 2.04 12.57 8.48
C VAL A 111 1.07 12.50 9.65
N PRO A 112 0.09 13.42 9.76
CA PRO A 112 -0.86 13.39 10.87
C PRO A 112 -1.67 12.09 10.96
N LEU A 113 -2.17 11.81 12.16
CA LEU A 113 -3.03 10.66 12.41
C LEU A 113 -4.32 10.75 11.59
N CYS A 114 -4.70 9.66 10.90
CA CYS A 114 -6.02 9.56 10.27
C CYS A 114 -7.03 8.88 11.20
N ALA A 115 -8.31 8.90 10.81
CA ALA A 115 -9.40 8.30 11.57
C ALA A 115 -9.15 6.85 11.99
N TYR A 116 -8.53 6.04 11.12
CA TYR A 116 -8.15 4.66 11.43
C TYR A 116 -7.22 4.59 12.66
N GLU A 117 -6.16 5.39 12.67
CA GLU A 117 -5.17 5.42 13.75
C GLU A 117 -5.78 5.98 15.04
N SER A 118 -6.61 7.01 14.94
CA SER A 118 -7.34 7.55 16.08
C SER A 118 -8.27 6.51 16.70
N SER A 119 -8.97 5.72 15.87
CA SER A 119 -9.87 4.66 16.36
C SER A 119 -9.13 3.50 17.03
N LEU A 120 -7.89 3.21 16.65
CA LEU A 120 -7.07 2.20 17.30
C LEU A 120 -6.61 2.64 18.70
N MET A 121 -6.34 3.94 18.88
CA MET A 121 -5.95 4.48 20.17
C MET A 121 -7.10 4.49 21.19
N LEU A 122 -8.35 4.55 20.73
CA LEU A 122 -9.54 4.47 21.58
C LEU A 122 -9.90 3.03 22.01
N LYS A 123 -9.22 2.02 21.49
CA LYS A 123 -9.43 0.59 21.81
C LYS A 123 -8.37 0.01 22.76
N GLN A 124 -7.43 0.83 23.24
CA GLN A 124 -6.49 0.52 24.32
C GLN A 124 -6.99 1.12 25.63
#